data_AF-E1ZMC2-F1
#
_entry.id   AF-E1ZMC2-F1
#
_cell.length_a   1.000
_cell.length_b   1.000
_cell.length_c   1.000
_cell.angle_alpha   90.00
_cell.angle_beta   90.00
_cell.angle_gamma   90.00
#
_symmetry.space_group_name_H-M   'P 1'
#
loop_
_entity.id
_entity.type
_entity.pdbx_description
1 polymer ?
#
loop_
_entity_poly.entity_id
_entity_poly.type
_entity_poly.pdbx_seq_one_letter_code
_entity_poly.pdbx_strand_id
1 'polypeptide(L)'
;MDNSKGHALRQFYVAVSSAENKLATLLDLLRAFEAAAPLALVACCGSRDSLDAVVAAVASVPHCRVWVLHAELSEREVEATVRHYRAACQPHPRHQQQQHAQQPADGQAPLPQPHQQQQAAGGGDGGEQQGRRRRPLADGEEGELSPREAARRVAAAKPFVAVLAATDACLRVLPKELLPLSPTLLISYDLPTRKDVYLRRISHVLGSRSSAGGQRLAVTFACAGQLDEFRQVEEFSEKPIEEMPVHVSDIFAAPA
;
A
#
# COMPACT_ATOMS: atom_id res chain seq x y z
N MET A 1 29.27 -6.95 -17.62
CA MET A 1 28.42 -7.78 -16.75
C MET A 1 27.14 -7.01 -16.47
N ASP A 2 26.07 -7.30 -17.21
CA ASP A 2 24.75 -6.73 -16.97
C ASP A 2 24.01 -7.62 -15.97
N ASN A 3 23.87 -7.16 -14.72
CA ASN A 3 23.07 -7.85 -13.70
C ASN A 3 21.87 -6.99 -13.31
N SER A 4 21.19 -6.44 -14.31
CA SER A 4 19.88 -5.81 -14.16
C SER A 4 18.80 -6.89 -14.14
N LYS A 5 18.79 -7.76 -13.12
CA LYS A 5 17.61 -8.60 -12.81
C LYS A 5 16.49 -7.69 -12.28
N GLY A 6 15.94 -6.85 -13.15
CA GLY A 6 14.70 -6.15 -12.88
C GLY A 6 13.63 -7.22 -12.69
N HIS A 7 13.01 -7.27 -11.51
CA HIS A 7 11.94 -8.23 -11.23
C HIS A 7 10.88 -8.17 -12.35
N ALA A 8 10.87 -9.25 -13.12
CA ALA A 8 10.00 -9.49 -14.24
C ALA A 8 8.53 -9.43 -13.79
N LEU A 9 7.68 -8.78 -14.58
CA LEU A 9 6.23 -8.99 -14.47
C LEU A 9 5.95 -10.50 -14.63
N ARG A 10 5.29 -11.09 -13.63
CA ARG A 10 4.71 -12.44 -13.73
C ARG A 10 3.21 -12.33 -13.93
N GLN A 11 2.68 -13.21 -14.75
CA GLN A 11 1.30 -13.13 -15.19
C GLN A 11 0.66 -14.49 -15.01
N PHE A 12 -0.55 -14.47 -14.47
CA PHE A 12 -1.36 -15.65 -14.28
C PHE A 12 -2.75 -15.43 -14.85
N TYR A 13 -3.44 -16.52 -15.15
CA TYR A 13 -4.88 -16.51 -15.38
C TYR A 13 -5.60 -17.43 -14.43
N VAL A 14 -6.86 -17.08 -14.13
CA VAL A 14 -7.79 -17.91 -13.37
C VAL A 14 -8.93 -18.28 -14.28
N ALA A 15 -9.10 -19.57 -14.54
CA ALA A 15 -10.26 -20.10 -15.24
C ALA A 15 -11.48 -20.03 -14.32
N VAL A 16 -12.56 -19.42 -14.81
CA VAL A 16 -13.84 -19.31 -14.10
C VAL A 16 -14.91 -20.03 -14.92
N SER A 17 -15.75 -20.82 -14.27
CA SER A 17 -16.76 -21.61 -15.00
C SER A 17 -17.81 -20.75 -15.72
N SER A 18 -18.14 -19.58 -15.18
CA SER A 18 -19.12 -18.64 -15.73
C SER A 18 -18.85 -17.22 -15.22
N ALA A 19 -19.42 -16.21 -15.89
CA ALA A 19 -19.30 -14.82 -15.46
C ALA A 19 -19.87 -14.57 -14.05
N GLU A 20 -20.92 -15.30 -13.67
CA GLU A 20 -21.58 -15.21 -12.37
C GLU A 20 -20.65 -15.64 -11.22
N ASN A 21 -19.74 -16.58 -11.49
CA ASN A 21 -18.81 -17.09 -10.48
C ASN A 21 -17.56 -16.22 -10.31
N LYS A 22 -17.31 -15.24 -11.19
CA LYS A 22 -16.14 -14.36 -11.09
C LYS A 22 -16.08 -13.66 -9.73
N LEU A 23 -17.23 -13.21 -9.22
CA LEU A 23 -17.29 -12.49 -7.96
C LEU A 23 -16.89 -13.37 -6.78
N ALA A 24 -17.42 -14.60 -6.73
CA ALA A 24 -17.04 -15.59 -5.72
C ALA A 24 -15.54 -15.89 -5.78
N THR A 25 -15.01 -16.13 -6.98
CA THR A 25 -13.58 -16.36 -7.19
C THR A 25 -12.71 -15.18 -6.74
N LEU A 26 -13.12 -13.94 -7.02
CA LEU A 26 -12.42 -12.74 -6.55
C LEU A 26 -12.37 -12.70 -5.02
N LEU A 27 -13.49 -12.98 -4.34
CA LEU A 27 -13.56 -13.00 -2.88
C LEU A 27 -12.64 -14.07 -2.28
N ASP A 28 -12.60 -15.26 -2.88
CA ASP A 28 -11.73 -16.33 -2.43
C ASP A 28 -10.25 -16.00 -2.61
N LEU A 29 -9.88 -15.36 -3.72
CA LEU A 29 -8.52 -14.84 -3.92
C LEU A 29 -8.17 -13.79 -2.87
N LEU A 30 -9.05 -12.81 -2.60
CA LEU A 30 -8.80 -11.77 -1.60
C LEU A 30 -8.58 -12.37 -0.20
N ARG A 31 -9.37 -13.38 0.18
CA ARG A 31 -9.19 -14.11 1.45
C ARG A 31 -7.89 -14.90 1.49
N ALA A 32 -7.53 -15.57 0.40
CA ALA A 32 -6.27 -16.29 0.31
C ALA A 32 -5.05 -15.34 0.40
N PHE A 33 -5.17 -14.15 -0.17
CA PHE A 33 -4.11 -13.13 -0.14
C PHE A 33 -3.98 -12.41 1.22
N GLU A 34 -5.08 -12.20 1.94
CA GLU A 34 -5.07 -11.60 3.28
C GLU A 34 -4.11 -12.34 4.22
N ALA A 35 -4.03 -13.67 4.10
CA ALA A 35 -3.13 -14.51 4.89
C ALA A 35 -1.63 -14.32 4.56
N ALA A 36 -1.30 -13.77 3.38
CA ALA A 36 0.07 -13.73 2.87
C ALA A 36 0.81 -12.40 3.18
N ALA A 37 0.13 -11.25 3.13
CA ALA A 37 0.72 -9.93 3.40
C ALA A 37 -0.35 -8.82 3.35
N PRO A 38 -0.06 -7.59 3.86
CA PRO A 38 -0.79 -6.41 3.40
C PRO A 38 -0.62 -6.28 1.88
N LEU A 39 -1.73 -6.35 1.14
CA LEU A 39 -1.75 -6.39 -0.32
C LEU A 39 -2.32 -5.08 -0.89
N ALA A 40 -1.56 -4.46 -1.80
CA ALA A 40 -2.03 -3.37 -2.64
C ALA A 40 -2.51 -3.94 -3.98
N LEU A 41 -3.81 -3.84 -4.25
CA LEU A 41 -4.47 -4.46 -5.39
C LEU A 41 -5.19 -3.41 -6.23
N VAL A 42 -5.07 -3.50 -7.56
CA VAL A 42 -5.92 -2.76 -8.49
C VAL A 42 -6.75 -3.75 -9.31
N ALA A 43 -8.07 -3.58 -9.34
CA ALA A 43 -9.00 -4.40 -10.12
C ALA A 43 -9.52 -3.60 -11.32
N CYS A 44 -9.20 -4.03 -12.54
CA CYS A 44 -9.65 -3.40 -13.78
C CYS A 44 -10.91 -4.08 -14.31
N CYS A 45 -11.95 -3.28 -14.48
CA CYS A 45 -13.28 -3.69 -14.95
C CYS A 45 -13.55 -3.13 -16.35
N GLY A 46 -14.19 -3.93 -17.21
CA GLY A 46 -14.51 -3.54 -18.58
C GLY A 46 -15.79 -2.70 -18.70
N SER A 47 -16.69 -2.79 -17.72
CA SER A 47 -17.96 -2.07 -17.67
C SER A 47 -18.20 -1.42 -16.29
N ARG A 48 -19.20 -0.54 -16.21
CA ARG A 48 -19.63 0.05 -14.94
C ARG A 48 -20.33 -0.99 -14.05
N ASP A 49 -21.13 -1.87 -14.64
CA ASP A 49 -21.82 -2.93 -13.89
C ASP A 49 -20.82 -3.89 -13.21
N SER A 50 -19.77 -4.30 -13.93
CA SER A 50 -18.68 -5.11 -13.35
C SER A 50 -17.99 -4.37 -12.20
N LEU A 51 -17.73 -3.07 -12.37
CA LEU A 51 -17.11 -2.24 -11.34
C LEU A 51 -17.98 -2.18 -10.08
N ASP A 52 -19.27 -1.88 -10.22
CA ASP A 52 -20.18 -1.75 -9.09
C ASP A 52 -20.37 -3.10 -8.37
N ALA A 53 -20.41 -4.21 -9.10
CA ALA A 53 -20.44 -5.55 -8.53
C ALA A 53 -19.17 -5.86 -7.71
N VAL A 54 -17.99 -5.56 -8.26
CA VAL A 54 -16.70 -5.73 -7.56
C VAL A 54 -16.66 -4.87 -6.30
N VAL A 55 -17.08 -3.60 -6.39
CA VAL A 55 -17.08 -2.67 -5.24
C VAL A 55 -18.03 -3.18 -4.15
N ALA A 56 -19.24 -3.59 -4.50
CA ALA A 56 -20.21 -4.12 -3.54
C ALA A 56 -19.69 -5.38 -2.84
N ALA A 57 -19.08 -6.30 -3.58
CA ALA A 57 -18.51 -7.53 -3.02
C ALA A 57 -17.31 -7.24 -2.11
N VAL A 58 -16.35 -6.44 -2.55
CA VAL A 58 -15.16 -6.10 -1.75
C VAL A 58 -15.55 -5.34 -0.49
N ALA A 59 -16.55 -4.45 -0.56
CA ALA A 59 -17.05 -3.74 0.61
C ALA A 59 -17.69 -4.66 1.67
N SER A 60 -18.16 -5.85 1.27
CA SER A 60 -18.68 -6.87 2.20
C SER A 60 -17.59 -7.65 2.93
N VAL A 61 -16.33 -7.57 2.48
CA VAL A 61 -15.21 -8.33 3.05
C VAL A 61 -14.62 -7.60 4.26
N PRO A 62 -14.62 -8.22 5.46
CA PRO A 62 -13.91 -7.67 6.60
C PRO A 62 -12.43 -7.49 6.24
N HIS A 63 -11.80 -6.42 6.72
CA HIS A 63 -10.37 -6.15 6.45
C HIS A 63 -10.04 -5.83 4.97
N CYS A 64 -11.04 -5.54 4.13
CA CYS A 64 -10.83 -4.90 2.84
C CYS A 64 -11.22 -3.42 2.89
N ARG A 65 -10.46 -2.58 2.18
CA ARG A 65 -10.83 -1.19 1.91
C ARG A 65 -10.85 -0.98 0.41
N VAL A 66 -11.94 -0.43 -0.11
CA VAL A 66 -12.13 -0.22 -1.54
C VAL A 66 -12.10 1.27 -1.88
N TRP A 67 -11.42 1.60 -2.97
CA TRP A 67 -11.43 2.89 -3.66
C TRP A 67 -11.92 2.67 -5.09
N VAL A 68 -12.52 3.67 -5.70
CA VAL A 68 -13.20 3.53 -6.99
C VAL A 68 -12.74 4.60 -7.96
N LEU A 69 -12.41 4.20 -9.19
CA LEU A 69 -12.07 5.09 -10.30
C LEU A 69 -12.98 4.80 -11.50
N HIS A 70 -13.72 5.81 -11.94
CA HIS A 70 -14.55 5.76 -13.13
C HIS A 70 -14.51 7.09 -13.89
N ALA A 71 -15.06 7.11 -15.10
CA ALA A 71 -14.93 8.22 -16.03
C ALA A 71 -15.72 9.49 -15.63
N GLU A 72 -16.62 9.40 -14.66
CA GLU A 72 -17.44 10.54 -14.22
C GLU A 72 -16.81 11.34 -13.07
N LEU A 73 -15.69 10.86 -12.52
CA LEU A 73 -14.95 11.59 -11.49
C LEU A 73 -14.22 12.78 -12.11
N SER A 74 -14.27 13.92 -11.42
CA SER A 74 -13.43 15.07 -11.75
C SER A 74 -11.95 14.76 -11.49
N GLU A 75 -11.06 15.52 -12.12
CA GLU A 75 -9.61 15.38 -11.94
C GLU A 75 -9.19 15.48 -10.45
N ARG A 76 -9.82 16.38 -9.69
CA ARG A 76 -9.60 16.55 -8.25
C ARG A 76 -10.02 15.31 -7.45
N GLU A 77 -11.14 14.69 -7.79
CA GLU A 77 -11.62 13.47 -7.12
C GLU A 77 -10.75 12.26 -7.45
N VAL A 78 -10.30 12.14 -8.70
CA VAL A 78 -9.33 11.13 -9.13
C VAL A 78 -8.03 11.27 -8.33
N GLU A 79 -7.47 12.48 -8.28
CA GLU A 79 -6.23 12.79 -7.56
C GLU A 79 -6.35 12.48 -6.06
N ALA A 80 -7.45 12.90 -5.42
CA ALA A 80 -7.72 12.61 -4.02
C ALA A 80 -7.84 11.10 -3.76
N THR A 81 -8.55 10.37 -4.64
CA THR A 81 -8.75 8.92 -4.53
C THR A 81 -7.42 8.17 -4.64
N VAL A 82 -6.60 8.49 -5.65
CA VAL A 82 -5.29 7.85 -5.85
C VAL A 82 -4.34 8.16 -4.68
N ARG A 83 -4.34 9.39 -4.17
CA ARG A 83 -3.55 9.77 -2.98
C ARG A 83 -3.97 8.98 -1.74
N HIS A 84 -5.27 8.88 -1.47
CA HIS A 84 -5.78 8.12 -0.32
C HIS A 84 -5.46 6.64 -0.43
N TYR A 85 -5.61 6.04 -1.62
CA TYR A 85 -5.22 4.66 -1.88
C TYR A 85 -3.73 4.44 -1.59
N ARG A 86 -2.85 5.27 -2.17
CA ARG A 86 -1.39 5.17 -1.96
C ARG A 86 -1.00 5.32 -0.50
N ALA A 87 -1.60 6.27 0.22
CA ALA A 87 -1.33 6.48 1.64
C ALA A 87 -1.74 5.26 2.49
N ALA A 88 -2.82 4.58 2.11
CA ALA A 88 -3.25 3.36 2.78
C ALA A 88 -2.31 2.17 2.51
N CYS A 89 -1.66 2.12 1.35
CA CYS A 89 -0.73 1.05 0.97
C CYS A 89 0.68 1.23 1.56
N GLN A 90 1.02 2.39 2.13
CA GLN A 90 2.34 2.60 2.71
C GLN A 90 2.48 1.83 4.04
N PRO A 91 3.56 1.05 4.23
CA PRO A 91 3.84 0.44 5.52
C PRO A 91 4.04 1.53 6.56
N HIS A 92 3.24 1.49 7.64
CA HIS A 92 3.33 2.49 8.70
C HIS A 92 4.73 2.39 9.35
N PRO A 93 5.51 3.48 9.43
CA PRO A 93 6.85 3.44 10.01
C PRO A 93 6.76 3.20 11.52
N ARG A 94 6.79 1.93 11.94
CA ARG A 94 6.74 1.54 13.36
C ARG A 94 8.06 1.05 13.96
N HIS A 95 9.20 1.18 13.27
CA HIS A 95 10.45 0.57 13.75
C HIS A 95 11.69 1.47 13.84
N GLN A 96 11.58 2.80 13.84
CA GLN A 96 12.77 3.66 14.09
C GLN A 96 12.76 4.40 15.44
N GLN A 97 11.59 4.57 16.07
CA GLN A 97 11.49 5.32 17.32
C GLN A 97 11.41 4.45 18.58
N GLN A 98 11.15 3.15 18.46
CA GLN A 98 11.24 2.22 19.61
C GLN A 98 12.65 1.67 19.85
N GLN A 99 13.55 1.67 18.87
CA GLN A 99 14.96 1.28 19.09
C GLN A 99 15.78 2.37 19.81
N HIS A 100 15.39 3.66 19.72
CA HIS A 100 16.05 4.73 20.47
C HIS A 100 15.61 4.85 21.93
N ALA A 101 14.55 4.15 22.35
CA ALA A 101 14.04 4.20 23.73
C ALA A 101 14.52 3.04 24.62
N GLN A 102 15.32 2.11 24.09
CA GLN A 102 15.91 0.98 24.82
C GLN A 102 17.43 0.95 24.65
N GLN A 103 18.08 2.04 25.02
CA GLN A 103 19.46 1.98 25.51
C GLN A 103 19.42 2.14 27.03
N PRO A 104 19.83 1.13 27.82
CA PRO A 104 20.09 1.34 29.23
C PRO A 104 21.27 2.30 29.36
N ALA A 105 21.08 3.36 30.14
CA ALA A 105 22.14 4.28 30.53
C ALA A 105 23.03 3.61 31.58
N ASP A 106 23.99 2.79 31.14
CA ASP A 106 25.06 2.30 31.99
C ASP A 106 26.34 3.12 31.80
N GLY A 107 26.48 4.08 32.72
CA GLY A 107 27.71 4.40 33.44
C GLY A 107 29.02 4.59 32.67
N GLN A 108 29.43 5.85 32.53
CA GLN A 108 30.74 6.29 33.05
C GLN A 108 30.83 7.82 33.06
N ALA A 109 30.90 8.38 34.26
CA ALA A 109 31.28 9.77 34.48
C ALA A 109 32.78 9.95 34.16
N PRO A 110 33.19 10.96 33.38
CA PRO A 110 34.58 11.38 33.37
C PRO A 110 34.83 12.38 34.51
N LEU A 111 35.86 12.07 35.29
CA LEU A 111 36.48 12.94 36.30
C LEU A 111 36.92 14.30 35.71
N PRO A 112 36.90 15.39 36.49
CA PRO A 112 37.37 16.70 36.04
C PRO A 112 38.90 16.80 36.14
N GLN A 113 39.54 17.37 35.12
CA GLN A 113 40.94 17.82 35.18
C GLN A 113 41.04 19.36 35.19
N PRO A 114 42.09 19.94 35.81
CA PRO A 114 42.11 21.35 36.21
C PRO A 114 43.06 22.24 35.37
N HIS A 115 42.85 23.58 35.48
CA HIS A 115 43.73 24.72 35.09
C HIS A 115 43.73 25.09 33.58
N GLN A 116 43.77 26.35 33.09
CA GLN A 116 44.18 27.71 33.53
C GLN A 116 43.50 28.73 32.56
N GLN A 117 42.75 29.76 33.00
CA GLN A 117 43.12 31.16 33.32
C GLN A 117 43.24 32.17 32.14
N GLN A 118 42.27 33.12 32.05
CA GLN A 118 42.49 34.58 31.84
C GLN A 118 41.14 35.34 31.99
N GLN A 119 40.87 36.04 33.10
CA GLN A 119 41.09 37.48 33.42
C GLN A 119 40.27 38.53 32.63
N ALA A 120 39.34 39.19 33.34
CA ALA A 120 39.08 40.65 33.43
C ALA A 120 37.70 40.86 34.10
N ALA A 121 37.57 41.27 35.37
CA ALA A 121 37.75 42.59 35.99
C ALA A 121 36.45 43.43 36.06
N GLY A 122 36.07 43.81 37.29
CA GLY A 122 35.08 44.85 37.67
C GLY A 122 33.71 44.29 38.11
N GLY A 123 33.12 44.57 39.27
CA GLY A 123 33.44 45.47 40.39
C GLY A 123 32.13 45.95 41.04
N GLY A 124 31.89 45.58 42.30
CA GLY A 124 30.89 46.16 43.25
C GLY A 124 29.42 45.79 43.00
N ASP A 125 28.50 45.84 43.97
CA ASP A 125 28.48 46.00 45.42
C ASP A 125 27.03 45.70 45.86
N GLY A 126 26.84 45.17 47.08
CA GLY A 126 25.65 45.31 47.93
C GLY A 126 24.28 44.78 47.48
N GLY A 127 23.65 43.91 48.30
CA GLY A 127 22.19 43.74 48.25
C GLY A 127 21.65 42.48 48.91
N GLU A 128 21.18 42.63 50.15
CA GLU A 128 20.52 41.61 50.96
C GLU A 128 19.20 41.09 50.33
N GLN A 129 18.84 39.81 50.51
CA GLN A 129 17.68 39.41 51.32
C GLN A 129 17.29 37.92 51.19
N GLN A 130 16.91 37.42 52.36
CA GLN A 130 16.29 36.15 52.73
C GLN A 130 15.15 35.66 51.83
N GLY A 131 15.01 34.34 51.71
CA GLY A 131 13.78 33.74 51.16
C GLY A 131 13.77 32.22 51.06
N ARG A 132 13.73 31.52 52.20
CA ARG A 132 13.30 30.11 52.26
C ARG A 132 11.88 29.98 51.67
N ARG A 133 11.64 29.02 50.76
CA ARG A 133 10.62 27.94 50.85
C ARG A 133 10.17 27.41 49.46
N ARG A 134 10.50 26.14 49.20
CA ARG A 134 9.68 25.04 48.65
C ARG A 134 8.63 25.37 47.57
N ARG A 135 8.87 24.87 46.34
CA ARG A 135 7.82 24.58 45.34
C ARG A 135 7.02 23.34 45.77
N PRO A 136 5.68 23.32 45.72
CA PRO A 136 4.90 22.10 45.76
C PRO A 136 4.76 21.47 44.36
N LEU A 137 4.64 20.14 44.36
CA LEU A 137 4.25 19.25 43.26
C LEU A 137 2.78 19.48 42.85
N ALA A 138 2.39 18.79 41.77
CA ALA A 138 1.05 18.46 41.28
C ALA A 138 0.62 19.35 40.09
N ASP A 139 0.21 18.87 38.91
CA ASP A 139 -0.26 17.54 38.51
C ASP A 139 0.00 17.33 37.01
N GLY A 140 0.16 16.06 36.65
CA GLY A 140 0.26 15.61 35.27
C GLY A 140 -1.09 15.66 34.56
N GLU A 141 -1.11 16.27 33.39
CA GLU A 141 -2.12 15.99 32.38
C GLU A 141 -1.58 14.90 31.47
N GLU A 142 -1.75 13.64 31.91
CA GLU A 142 -1.84 12.53 30.98
C GLU A 142 -3.14 12.72 30.19
N GLY A 143 -3.02 13.22 28.96
CA GLY A 143 -4.14 13.28 28.04
C GLY A 143 -4.65 11.86 27.76
N GLU A 144 -5.68 11.44 28.49
CA GLU A 144 -6.46 10.24 28.20
C GLU A 144 -7.06 10.39 26.79
N LEU A 145 -6.44 9.71 25.83
CA LEU A 145 -6.93 9.62 24.46
C LEU A 145 -8.31 8.96 24.46
N SER A 146 -9.25 9.55 23.71
CA SER A 146 -10.64 9.10 23.65
C SER A 146 -10.72 7.60 23.29
N PRO A 147 -11.66 6.81 23.85
CA PRO A 147 -11.91 5.43 23.43
C PRO A 147 -12.14 5.28 21.91
N ARG A 148 -12.60 6.34 21.23
CA ARG A 148 -12.71 6.37 19.76
C ARG A 148 -11.36 6.49 19.05
N GLU A 149 -10.42 7.23 19.62
CA GLU A 149 -9.05 7.36 19.10
C GLU A 149 -8.22 6.12 19.44
N ALA A 150 -8.44 5.52 20.61
CA ALA A 150 -7.90 4.21 20.96
C ALA A 150 -8.48 3.11 20.05
N ALA A 151 -9.79 3.09 19.78
CA ALA A 151 -10.39 2.15 18.82
C ALA A 151 -9.89 2.36 17.39
N ARG A 152 -9.63 3.62 16.99
CA ARG A 152 -9.01 3.96 15.70
C ARG A 152 -7.51 3.60 15.65
N ARG A 153 -6.81 3.63 16.80
CA ARG A 153 -5.42 3.16 16.99
C ARG A 153 -5.32 1.63 17.12
N VAL A 154 -6.37 0.94 17.55
CA VAL A 154 -6.48 -0.54 17.62
C VAL A 154 -6.93 -1.12 16.28
N ALA A 155 -7.70 -0.37 15.48
CA ALA A 155 -7.97 -0.69 14.08
C ALA A 155 -6.69 -0.64 13.19
N ALA A 156 -5.61 -0.03 13.69
CA ALA A 156 -4.25 -0.16 13.19
C ALA A 156 -3.48 -1.16 14.08
N ALA A 157 -3.21 -2.40 13.72
CA ALA A 157 -3.02 -2.94 12.39
C ALA A 157 -3.32 -4.44 12.44
N LYS A 158 -4.47 -4.83 11.91
CA LYS A 158 -4.55 -6.10 11.18
C LYS A 158 -4.12 -5.81 9.74
N PRO A 159 -3.41 -6.72 9.05
CA PRO A 159 -3.19 -6.58 7.62
C PRO A 159 -4.55 -6.40 6.95
N PHE A 160 -4.68 -5.37 6.11
CA PHE A 160 -5.90 -5.13 5.35
C PHE A 160 -5.53 -5.12 3.88
N VAL A 161 -6.46 -5.57 3.03
CA VAL A 161 -6.28 -5.53 1.58
C VAL A 161 -6.78 -4.18 1.07
N ALA A 162 -5.90 -3.41 0.45
CA ALA A 162 -6.25 -2.16 -0.20
C ALA A 162 -6.60 -2.43 -1.66
N VAL A 163 -7.86 -2.21 -2.04
CA VAL A 163 -8.37 -2.49 -3.38
C VAL A 163 -8.75 -1.18 -4.07
N LEU A 164 -8.13 -0.88 -5.21
CA LEU A 164 -8.56 0.20 -6.10
C LEU A 164 -9.25 -0.41 -7.32
N ALA A 165 -10.57 -0.30 -7.39
CA ALA A 165 -11.34 -0.79 -8.53
C ALA A 165 -11.47 0.33 -9.58
N ALA A 166 -11.17 0.04 -10.84
CA ALA A 166 -11.09 1.04 -11.91
C ALA A 166 -11.73 0.56 -13.21
N THR A 167 -12.37 1.46 -13.97
CA THR A 167 -12.75 1.19 -15.36
C THR A 167 -11.63 1.54 -16.34
N ASP A 168 -11.58 0.84 -17.48
CA ASP A 168 -10.61 1.13 -18.55
C ASP A 168 -10.75 2.54 -19.16
N ALA A 169 -11.97 3.10 -19.10
CA ALA A 169 -12.25 4.48 -19.52
C ALA A 169 -11.55 5.48 -18.61
N CYS A 170 -11.58 5.27 -17.28
CA CYS A 170 -10.88 6.12 -16.32
C CYS A 170 -9.36 6.02 -16.50
N LEU A 171 -8.83 4.80 -16.68
CA LEU A 171 -7.40 4.61 -16.91
C LEU A 171 -6.88 5.39 -18.12
N ARG A 172 -7.70 5.63 -19.15
CA ARG A 172 -7.32 6.41 -20.33
C ARG A 172 -7.04 7.88 -20.01
N VAL A 173 -7.83 8.45 -19.11
CA VAL A 173 -7.87 9.88 -18.82
C VAL A 173 -7.12 10.24 -17.54
N LEU A 174 -6.49 9.25 -16.88
CA LEU A 174 -5.69 9.48 -15.68
C LEU A 174 -4.56 10.49 -15.97
N PRO A 175 -4.41 11.54 -15.14
CA PRO A 175 -3.29 12.47 -15.20
C PRO A 175 -1.95 11.72 -15.14
N LYS A 176 -0.99 12.15 -15.96
CA LYS A 176 0.32 11.46 -16.09
C LYS A 176 1.11 11.49 -14.78
N GLU A 177 0.88 12.49 -13.96
CA GLU A 177 1.50 12.72 -12.65
C GLU A 177 1.05 11.67 -11.62
N LEU A 178 -0.12 11.05 -11.84
CA LEU A 178 -0.64 9.97 -11.02
C LEU A 178 -0.19 8.59 -11.50
N LEU A 179 0.46 8.48 -12.66
CA LEU A 179 0.88 7.20 -13.22
C LEU A 179 2.35 6.89 -12.88
N PRO A 180 2.70 5.60 -12.72
CA PRO A 180 1.80 4.46 -12.59
C PRO A 180 1.14 4.38 -11.20
N LEU A 181 0.02 3.66 -11.08
CA LEU A 181 -0.66 3.44 -9.78
C LEU A 181 0.19 2.59 -8.81
N SER A 182 1.05 1.73 -9.35
CA SER A 182 2.04 0.90 -8.65
C SER A 182 1.50 0.00 -7.54
N PRO A 183 0.44 -0.81 -7.77
CA PRO A 183 0.08 -1.87 -6.82
C PRO A 183 1.07 -3.03 -6.87
N THR A 184 0.99 -3.93 -5.89
CA THR A 184 1.68 -5.23 -5.92
C THR A 184 1.00 -6.22 -6.87
N LEU A 185 -0.34 -6.13 -6.99
CA LEU A 185 -1.15 -7.03 -7.81
C LEU A 185 -2.15 -6.24 -8.68
N LEU A 186 -2.17 -6.55 -9.96
CA LEU A 186 -3.22 -6.16 -10.90
C LEU A 186 -4.15 -7.35 -11.13
N ILE A 187 -5.46 -7.15 -10.96
CA ILE A 187 -6.49 -8.10 -11.38
C ILE A 187 -7.22 -7.54 -12.60
N SER A 188 -7.16 -8.25 -13.71
CA SER A 188 -8.03 -8.04 -14.87
C SER A 188 -9.31 -8.84 -14.68
N TYR A 189 -10.32 -8.22 -14.07
CA TYR A 189 -11.61 -8.87 -13.78
C TYR A 189 -12.36 -9.19 -15.08
N ASP A 190 -12.31 -8.28 -16.05
CA ASP A 190 -12.77 -8.50 -17.42
C ASP A 190 -11.59 -8.56 -18.38
N LEU A 191 -11.66 -9.44 -19.39
CA LEU A 191 -10.59 -9.61 -20.37
C LEU A 191 -10.36 -8.32 -21.17
N PRO A 192 -9.10 -7.84 -21.29
CA PRO A 192 -8.79 -6.70 -22.13
C PRO A 192 -8.72 -7.15 -23.61
N THR A 193 -9.87 -7.27 -24.27
CA THR A 193 -10.01 -7.79 -25.65
C THR A 193 -9.29 -7.00 -26.74
N ARG A 194 -8.65 -5.88 -26.39
CA ARG A 194 -7.88 -5.03 -27.30
C ARG A 194 -6.47 -4.79 -26.76
N LYS A 195 -5.49 -4.82 -27.66
CA LYS A 195 -4.07 -4.57 -27.32
C LYS A 195 -3.85 -3.25 -26.60
N ASP A 196 -4.51 -2.16 -27.02
CA ASP A 196 -4.35 -0.86 -26.37
C ASP A 196 -4.89 -0.82 -24.94
N VAL A 197 -5.95 -1.57 -24.66
CA VAL A 197 -6.52 -1.71 -23.30
C VAL A 197 -5.58 -2.51 -22.43
N TYR A 198 -5.10 -3.66 -22.93
CA TYR A 198 -4.13 -4.51 -22.23
C TYR A 198 -2.85 -3.72 -21.86
N LEU A 199 -2.22 -3.07 -22.84
CA LEU A 199 -1.01 -2.28 -22.63
C LEU A 199 -1.24 -1.12 -21.66
N ARG A 200 -2.42 -0.50 -21.68
CA ARG A 200 -2.77 0.56 -20.72
C ARG A 200 -2.85 0.00 -19.31
N ARG A 201 -3.51 -1.15 -19.09
CA ARG A 201 -3.56 -1.78 -17.77
C ARG A 201 -2.16 -2.06 -17.24
N ILE A 202 -1.28 -2.68 -18.03
CA ILE A 202 0.09 -2.95 -17.59
C ILE A 202 0.87 -1.65 -17.30
N SER A 203 0.86 -0.69 -18.24
CA SER A 203 1.67 0.53 -18.11
C SER A 203 1.15 1.52 -17.07
N HIS A 204 -0.15 1.77 -17.01
CA HIS A 204 -0.74 2.78 -16.13
C HIS A 204 -0.95 2.24 -14.72
N VAL A 205 -1.21 0.94 -14.58
CA VAL A 205 -1.37 0.33 -13.27
C VAL A 205 -0.02 -0.11 -12.71
N LEU A 206 0.68 -1.02 -13.38
CA LEU A 206 1.91 -1.63 -12.84
C LEU A 206 3.19 -0.84 -13.17
N GLY A 207 3.16 0.03 -14.18
CA GLY A 207 4.34 0.78 -14.62
C GLY A 207 5.35 -0.03 -15.41
N SER A 208 6.48 0.59 -15.75
CA SER A 208 7.61 -0.07 -16.41
C SER A 208 8.58 -0.72 -15.41
N ARG A 209 8.69 -0.14 -14.20
CA ARG A 209 9.65 -0.53 -13.15
C ARG A 209 8.90 -0.80 -11.85
N SER A 210 9.38 -1.76 -11.06
CA SER A 210 8.88 -1.98 -9.70
C SER A 210 9.30 -0.83 -8.79
N SER A 211 8.34 -0.20 -8.11
CA SER A 211 8.56 0.98 -7.27
C SER A 211 9.27 0.66 -5.95
N ALA A 212 9.37 -0.62 -5.59
CA ALA A 212 9.85 -1.07 -4.28
C ALA A 212 10.72 -2.34 -4.33
N GLY A 213 11.33 -2.66 -5.49
CA GLY A 213 12.13 -3.88 -5.64
C GLY A 213 11.33 -5.20 -5.56
N GLY A 214 10.03 -5.13 -5.31
CA GLY A 214 9.13 -6.28 -5.20
C GLY A 214 8.66 -6.81 -6.56
N GLN A 215 8.15 -8.04 -6.54
CA GLN A 215 7.56 -8.72 -7.69
C GLN A 215 6.27 -8.01 -8.13
N ARG A 216 6.09 -7.85 -9.45
CA ARG A 216 4.84 -7.35 -10.04
C ARG A 216 4.03 -8.52 -10.53
N LEU A 217 2.77 -8.58 -10.12
CA LEU A 217 1.86 -9.66 -10.46
C LEU A 217 0.67 -9.11 -11.24
N ALA A 218 0.31 -9.81 -12.30
CA ALA A 218 -0.96 -9.62 -13.00
C ALA A 218 -1.74 -10.93 -13.01
N VAL A 219 -3.02 -10.87 -12.68
CA VAL A 219 -3.94 -12.01 -12.71
C VAL A 219 -5.11 -11.66 -13.62
N THR A 220 -5.41 -12.53 -14.58
CA THR A 220 -6.47 -12.32 -15.56
C THR A 220 -7.57 -13.35 -15.38
N PHE A 221 -8.84 -12.91 -15.29
CA PHE A 221 -9.96 -13.83 -15.21
C PHE A 221 -10.41 -14.21 -16.61
N ALA A 222 -10.52 -15.51 -16.88
CA ALA A 222 -11.00 -16.05 -18.15
C ALA A 222 -12.19 -16.97 -17.89
N CYS A 223 -13.37 -16.60 -18.41
CA CYS A 223 -14.54 -17.46 -18.29
C CYS A 223 -14.56 -18.57 -19.35
N ALA A 224 -15.24 -19.68 -19.03
CA ALA A 224 -15.63 -20.65 -20.04
C ALA A 224 -16.38 -19.95 -21.19
N GLY A 225 -15.95 -20.20 -22.43
CA GLY A 225 -16.48 -19.55 -23.62
C GLY A 225 -15.73 -18.29 -24.07
N GLN A 226 -14.75 -17.78 -23.32
CA GLN A 226 -13.91 -16.63 -23.71
C GLN A 226 -12.48 -17.01 -24.12
N LEU A 227 -12.29 -18.24 -24.61
CA LEU A 227 -10.95 -18.77 -24.89
C LEU A 227 -10.27 -18.03 -26.05
N ASP A 228 -11.03 -17.63 -27.06
CA ASP A 228 -10.48 -16.93 -28.23
C ASP A 228 -10.09 -15.49 -27.88
N GLU A 229 -10.84 -14.81 -27.02
CA GLU A 229 -10.45 -13.52 -26.46
C GLU A 229 -9.23 -13.63 -25.55
N PHE A 230 -9.16 -14.69 -24.73
CA PHE A 230 -7.99 -14.92 -23.88
C PHE A 230 -6.73 -15.17 -24.71
N ARG A 231 -6.80 -15.97 -25.79
CA ARG A 231 -5.69 -16.18 -26.72
C ARG A 231 -5.19 -14.88 -27.35
N GLN A 232 -6.10 -13.96 -27.69
CA GLN A 232 -5.70 -12.62 -28.17
C GLN A 232 -4.95 -11.84 -27.07
N VAL A 233 -5.40 -11.92 -25.82
CA VAL A 233 -4.70 -11.30 -24.69
C VAL A 233 -3.31 -11.89 -24.49
N GLU A 234 -3.14 -13.20 -24.64
CA GLU A 234 -1.83 -13.85 -24.62
C GLU A 234 -0.92 -13.35 -25.74
N GLU A 235 -1.44 -13.19 -26.96
CA GLU A 235 -0.68 -12.65 -28.10
C GLU A 235 -0.24 -11.19 -27.88
N PHE A 236 -1.02 -10.40 -27.14
CA PHE A 236 -0.63 -9.04 -26.78
C PHE A 236 0.50 -8.99 -25.75
N SER A 237 0.69 -10.07 -24.98
CA SER A 237 1.64 -10.14 -23.90
C SER A 237 3.02 -10.58 -24.38
N GLU A 238 4.06 -9.87 -23.92
CA GLU A 238 5.44 -10.26 -24.21
C GLU A 238 5.91 -11.47 -23.40
N LYS A 239 5.21 -11.79 -22.31
CA LYS A 239 5.53 -12.89 -21.41
C LYS A 239 4.36 -13.87 -21.35
N PRO A 240 4.61 -15.16 -21.13
CA PRO A 240 3.54 -16.13 -20.98
C PRO A 240 2.62 -15.74 -19.82
N ILE A 241 1.35 -16.07 -19.97
CA ILE A 241 0.34 -15.98 -18.92
C ILE A 241 0.15 -17.40 -18.39
N GLU A 242 0.68 -17.67 -17.21
CA GLU A 242 0.68 -19.01 -16.62
C GLU A 242 -0.67 -19.33 -15.99
N GLU A 243 -1.04 -20.61 -15.87
CA GLU A 243 -2.21 -20.98 -15.09
C GLU A 243 -1.96 -20.70 -13.60
N MET A 244 -3.00 -20.28 -12.87
CA MET A 244 -2.90 -20.04 -11.43
C MET A 244 -2.49 -21.34 -10.70
N PRO A 245 -1.45 -21.32 -9.85
CA PRO A 245 -1.05 -22.49 -9.07
C PRO A 245 -2.15 -22.92 -8.09
N VAL A 246 -2.11 -24.20 -7.71
CA VAL A 246 -3.03 -24.79 -6.72
C VAL A 246 -2.99 -24.03 -5.39
N HIS A 247 -1.80 -23.59 -4.97
CA HIS A 247 -1.63 -22.70 -3.83
C HIS A 247 -1.43 -21.27 -4.30
N VAL A 248 -2.47 -20.46 -4.13
CA VAL A 248 -2.52 -19.05 -4.56
C VAL A 248 -1.37 -18.20 -3.97
N SER A 249 -0.84 -18.56 -2.79
CA SER A 249 0.34 -17.90 -2.18
C SER A 249 1.62 -18.02 -3.01
N ASP A 250 1.74 -19.06 -3.84
CA ASP A 250 2.98 -19.39 -4.56
C ASP A 250 3.28 -18.38 -5.67
N ILE A 251 2.29 -17.60 -6.10
CA ILE A 251 2.50 -16.50 -7.05
C ILE A 251 3.40 -15.39 -6.47
N PHE A 252 3.49 -15.28 -5.14
CA PHE A 252 4.36 -14.31 -4.45
C PHE A 252 5.77 -14.84 -4.22
N ALA A 253 6.02 -16.14 -4.39
CA ALA A 253 7.35 -16.70 -4.27
C ALA A 253 8.29 -16.12 -5.34
N ALA A 254 9.57 -15.98 -4.98
CA ALA A 254 10.62 -15.60 -5.94
C ALA A 254 10.79 -16.71 -6.99
N PRO A 255 11.12 -16.36 -8.25
CA PRO A 255 11.46 -17.38 -9.24
C PRO A 255 12.70 -18.16 -8.78
N ALA A 256 12.62 -19.49 -8.84
CA ALA A 256 13.73 -20.40 -8.59
C ALA A 256 14.87 -20.22 -9.60
#